data_AF-A0A853ICF4-F1
#
_entry.id   AF-A0A853ICF4-F1
#
_cell.length_a   1.000
_cell.length_b   1.000
_cell.length_c   1.000
_cell.angle_alpha   90.00
_cell.angle_beta   90.00
_cell.angle_gamma   90.00
#
_symmetry.space_group_name_H-M   'P 1'
#
loop_
_entity.id
_entity.type
_entity.pdbx_description
1 polymer ?
#
loop_
_entity_poly.entity_id
_entity_poly.type
_entity_poly.pdbx_seq_one_letter_code
_entity_poly.pdbx_strand_id
1 'polypeptide(L)'
;MWQRKNPKKDGNSPPVQLTNRPRHWLERLHIKTQDEPWSITMVSFAWTAGPVTYLAALAGYYAGYGTWMPADKGIYFIGYSVVAGVLGILSKYLYHLTTGSKIKQQQKAIKQAIAALPLLVWQVRDLSLASLTEEARKYQAASYLLQQASLGAEGIEVAVYELTEDHQLALQAKRIEVLRQAGLFSRMEDLIQQVTVQANEVNEKLRANYPQLADQLFERLKGIAPSPEHGRQRSPLFIERILSAIEQDNYELMTLADTEELFILALELLCDREISYLKIEYQGTQDIAKAITRLEEERNDYRISRAKVLSRLKALTSYLSLCNVNEDIHADEGLTAQALLTSAINGIEQLAKDVNNNRQLTDRHIKYTLNLQERTQQLESALELYEQARKAYLKLGRDLVHFRRALQRWQHIAQKKQQMLTNVGGLKRNIVFTEQSIKLDLDEKAALAKTLNLLLKETKRALNQSPKQGATAKQLPLLKVKELAVELTIMLDKYTKLHSPKIQRAIYSSHAMLIDALEPDASVQERVTEAKALAEDVQNNLSAAAERLAQNLIRFYRVPLTNEIIDFMVSQYDASQERLNFIAENEVPYSANFNNLNTPAIQIPEAKNRWKIILFNAKRTLSLYS
;
A
#
# COMPACT_ATOMS: atom_id res chain seq x y z
N MET A 1 14.06 -9.35 -38.53
CA MET A 1 15.03 -10.41 -38.86
C MET A 1 16.39 -9.98 -38.32
N TRP A 2 16.73 -10.34 -37.09
CA TRP A 2 18.03 -10.04 -36.49
C TRP A 2 18.79 -11.35 -36.34
N GLN A 3 19.91 -11.48 -37.06
CA GLN A 3 20.73 -12.69 -37.09
C GLN A 3 21.36 -12.94 -35.71
N ARG A 4 21.03 -14.10 -35.12
CA ARG A 4 21.76 -14.66 -33.98
C ARG A 4 23.19 -15.00 -34.41
N LYS A 5 24.18 -14.25 -33.91
CA LYS A 5 25.53 -14.78 -33.79
C LYS A 5 25.55 -15.76 -32.63
N ASN A 6 25.69 -17.06 -32.92
CA ASN A 6 26.02 -18.07 -31.92
C ASN A 6 27.47 -17.81 -31.45
N PRO A 7 27.74 -17.60 -30.15
CA PRO A 7 29.10 -17.62 -29.66
C PRO A 7 29.64 -19.06 -29.73
N LYS A 8 30.93 -19.18 -30.08
CA LYS A 8 31.66 -20.45 -30.09
C LYS A 8 31.56 -21.14 -28.73
N LYS A 9 31.36 -22.46 -28.76
CA LYS A 9 31.46 -23.35 -27.59
C LYS A 9 32.92 -23.44 -27.15
N ASP A 10 33.33 -22.57 -26.24
CA ASP A 10 34.49 -22.83 -25.39
C ASP A 10 34.02 -23.56 -24.12
N GLY A 11 34.76 -24.58 -23.71
CA GLY A 11 34.40 -25.58 -22.70
C GLY A 11 34.22 -25.09 -21.26
N ASN A 12 34.22 -23.78 -21.00
CA ASN A 12 33.90 -23.17 -19.72
C ASN A 12 32.65 -22.30 -19.86
N SER A 13 31.48 -22.93 -19.83
CA SER A 13 30.22 -22.18 -19.69
C SER A 13 30.07 -21.76 -18.22
N PRO A 14 29.82 -20.47 -17.91
CA PRO A 14 29.66 -20.01 -16.54
C PRO A 14 28.52 -20.75 -15.82
N PRO A 15 28.62 -20.99 -14.51
CA PRO A 15 27.62 -21.74 -13.73
C PRO A 15 26.25 -21.05 -13.67
N VAL A 16 26.18 -19.76 -14.04
CA VAL A 16 24.97 -18.93 -14.04
C VAL A 16 24.87 -18.17 -15.37
N GLN A 17 23.80 -18.42 -16.15
CA GLN A 17 23.45 -17.55 -17.28
C GLN A 17 22.56 -16.41 -16.78
N LEU A 18 23.07 -15.18 -16.88
CA LEU A 18 22.37 -13.96 -16.51
C LEU A 18 21.69 -13.36 -17.74
N THR A 19 20.38 -13.21 -17.68
CA THR A 19 19.62 -12.48 -18.72
C THR A 19 18.70 -11.48 -18.06
N ASN A 20 18.82 -10.19 -18.41
CA ASN A 20 17.80 -9.20 -18.11
C ASN A 20 16.65 -9.33 -19.12
N ARG A 21 15.40 -9.35 -18.65
CA ARG A 21 14.21 -9.17 -19.47
C ARG A 21 13.54 -7.84 -19.07
N PRO A 22 13.82 -6.73 -19.79
CA PRO A 22 13.16 -5.46 -19.52
C PRO A 22 11.67 -5.51 -19.88
N ARG A 23 10.86 -4.68 -19.20
CA ARG A 23 9.38 -4.59 -19.30
C ARG A 23 8.80 -4.31 -20.70
N HIS A 24 9.62 -3.85 -21.65
CA HIS A 24 9.17 -3.03 -22.79
C HIS A 24 8.35 -3.70 -23.91
N TRP A 25 7.92 -4.96 -23.79
CA TRP A 25 7.19 -5.67 -24.86
C TRP A 25 5.66 -5.74 -24.64
N LEU A 26 5.16 -6.04 -23.44
CA LEU A 26 3.72 -6.32 -23.24
C LEU A 26 2.89 -5.04 -22.98
N GLU A 27 3.44 -4.04 -22.30
CA GLU A 27 2.69 -2.84 -21.89
C GLU A 27 2.47 -1.83 -23.04
N ARG A 28 3.30 -1.87 -24.10
CA ARG A 28 3.11 -1.02 -25.30
C ARG A 28 1.82 -1.33 -26.07
N LEU A 29 1.20 -2.49 -25.85
CA LEU A 29 -0.07 -2.84 -26.48
C LEU A 29 -1.29 -2.33 -25.68
N HIS A 30 -1.12 -1.90 -24.43
CA HIS A 30 -2.25 -1.52 -23.55
C HIS A 30 -2.23 -0.08 -23.04
N ILE A 31 -1.11 0.64 -23.10
CA ILE A 31 -1.01 2.00 -22.52
C ILE A 31 -1.40 3.13 -23.50
N LYS A 32 -1.62 2.84 -24.80
CA LYS A 32 -1.92 3.88 -25.79
C LYS A 32 -3.41 4.00 -26.14
N THR A 33 -4.28 4.14 -25.13
CA THR A 33 -5.72 4.42 -25.33
C THR A 33 -6.26 5.57 -24.49
N GLN A 34 -5.40 6.39 -23.90
CA GLN A 34 -5.84 7.65 -23.29
C GLN A 34 -5.05 8.80 -23.93
N ASP A 35 -5.78 9.86 -24.26
CA ASP A 35 -5.34 11.11 -24.88
C ASP A 35 -5.25 11.16 -26.41
N GLU A 36 -6.22 10.58 -27.12
CA GLU A 36 -6.60 11.13 -28.43
C GLU A 36 -7.79 12.10 -28.26
N PRO A 37 -7.69 13.35 -28.73
CA PRO A 37 -8.83 14.24 -28.74
C PRO A 37 -9.95 13.63 -29.58
N TRP A 38 -11.14 13.58 -28.98
CA TRP A 38 -12.40 13.01 -29.51
C TRP A 38 -12.70 13.33 -30.98
N SER A 39 -12.29 14.50 -31.45
CA SER A 39 -12.44 14.94 -32.84
C SER A 39 -11.64 14.09 -33.82
N ILE A 40 -10.44 13.63 -33.45
CA ILE A 40 -9.54 12.86 -34.30
C ILE A 40 -10.03 11.42 -34.43
N THR A 41 -10.45 10.79 -33.33
CA THR A 41 -11.00 9.43 -33.36
C THR A 41 -12.37 9.39 -34.05
N MET A 42 -13.19 10.45 -33.95
CA MET A 42 -14.44 10.53 -34.72
C MET A 42 -14.19 10.68 -36.22
N VAL A 43 -13.22 11.52 -36.62
CA VAL A 43 -12.85 11.66 -38.04
C VAL A 43 -12.28 10.36 -38.58
N SER A 44 -11.47 9.63 -37.81
CA SER A 44 -10.94 8.33 -38.26
C SER A 44 -12.03 7.26 -38.43
N PHE A 45 -12.99 7.18 -37.51
CA PHE A 45 -14.15 6.28 -37.64
C PHE A 45 -15.08 6.70 -38.78
N ALA A 46 -15.36 7.99 -38.95
CA ALA A 46 -16.19 8.49 -40.04
C ALA A 46 -15.52 8.26 -41.41
N TRP A 47 -14.20 8.41 -41.49
CA TRP A 47 -13.40 8.17 -42.69
C TRP A 47 -13.34 6.68 -43.06
N THR A 48 -13.18 5.80 -42.06
CA THR A 48 -13.07 4.35 -42.28
C THR A 48 -14.43 3.68 -42.53
N ALA A 49 -15.50 4.15 -41.89
CA ALA A 49 -16.85 3.57 -42.02
C ALA A 49 -17.67 4.15 -43.19
N GLY A 50 -17.28 5.31 -43.75
CA GLY A 50 -17.94 5.92 -44.89
C GLY A 50 -17.12 5.80 -46.19
N PRO A 51 -16.19 6.73 -46.47
CA PRO A 51 -15.45 6.79 -47.73
C PRO A 51 -14.67 5.51 -48.08
N VAL A 52 -13.94 4.93 -47.12
CA VAL A 52 -13.07 3.78 -47.38
C VAL A 52 -13.89 2.51 -47.67
N THR A 53 -14.92 2.25 -46.88
CA THR A 53 -15.86 1.14 -47.11
C THR A 53 -16.68 1.34 -48.37
N TYR A 54 -17.04 2.57 -48.74
CA TYR A 54 -17.70 2.86 -50.02
C TYR A 54 -16.78 2.58 -51.22
N LEU A 55 -15.51 2.97 -51.14
CA LEU A 55 -14.50 2.65 -52.16
C LEU A 55 -14.25 1.15 -52.25
N ALA A 56 -14.19 0.45 -51.12
CA ALA A 56 -14.06 -1.01 -51.08
C ALA A 56 -15.30 -1.70 -51.68
N ALA A 57 -16.50 -1.19 -51.43
CA ALA A 57 -17.75 -1.69 -52.01
C ALA A 57 -17.78 -1.45 -53.53
N LEU A 58 -17.37 -0.28 -54.01
CA LEU A 58 -17.24 0.03 -55.42
C LEU A 58 -16.24 -0.90 -56.13
N ALA A 59 -15.04 -1.06 -55.54
CA ALA A 59 -14.00 -1.92 -56.10
C ALA A 59 -14.43 -3.39 -56.10
N GLY A 60 -15.05 -3.88 -55.02
CA GLY A 60 -15.56 -5.25 -54.92
C GLY A 60 -16.70 -5.52 -55.90
N TYR A 61 -17.61 -4.56 -56.08
CA TYR A 61 -18.70 -4.69 -57.05
C TYR A 61 -18.18 -4.73 -58.49
N TYR A 62 -17.22 -3.86 -58.81
CA TYR A 62 -16.56 -3.85 -60.12
C TYR A 62 -15.80 -5.15 -60.39
N ALA A 63 -15.06 -5.66 -59.41
CA ALA A 63 -14.34 -6.92 -59.53
C ALA A 63 -15.27 -8.14 -59.71
N GLY A 64 -16.44 -8.14 -59.06
CA GLY A 64 -17.38 -9.25 -59.09
C GLY A 64 -18.31 -9.27 -60.31
N TYR A 65 -18.76 -8.10 -60.78
CA TYR A 65 -19.79 -7.99 -61.82
C TYR A 65 -19.32 -7.32 -63.11
N GLY A 66 -18.07 -6.83 -63.17
CA GLY A 66 -17.50 -6.17 -64.36
C GLY A 66 -18.12 -4.82 -64.72
N THR A 67 -19.06 -4.33 -63.91
CA THR A 67 -19.75 -3.05 -64.10
C THR A 67 -19.67 -2.22 -62.83
N TRP A 68 -19.70 -0.89 -62.96
CA TRP A 68 -19.80 0.00 -61.81
C TRP A 68 -21.10 -0.21 -61.02
N MET A 69 -21.06 0.09 -59.72
CA MET A 69 -22.23 -0.06 -58.85
C MET A 69 -23.37 0.89 -59.28
N PRO A 70 -24.61 0.39 -59.48
CA PRO A 70 -25.76 1.23 -59.79
C PRO A 70 -26.00 2.29 -58.70
N ALA A 71 -26.43 3.49 -59.11
CA ALA A 71 -26.63 4.63 -58.21
C ALA A 71 -27.58 4.30 -57.04
N ASP A 72 -28.63 3.52 -57.29
CA ASP A 72 -29.63 3.13 -56.28
C ASP A 72 -29.01 2.33 -55.12
N LYS A 73 -28.04 1.45 -55.41
CA LYS A 73 -27.33 0.67 -54.39
C LYS A 73 -26.32 1.53 -53.63
N GLY A 74 -25.73 2.53 -54.28
CA GLY A 74 -24.84 3.50 -53.65
C GLY A 74 -25.56 4.40 -52.66
N ILE A 75 -26.75 4.89 -53.02
CA ILE A 75 -27.60 5.71 -52.15
C ILE A 75 -28.03 4.90 -50.91
N TYR A 76 -28.41 3.64 -51.08
CA TYR A 76 -28.75 2.76 -49.96
C TYR A 76 -27.57 2.55 -48.99
N PHE A 77 -26.36 2.35 -49.52
CA PHE A 77 -25.14 2.20 -48.71
C PHE A 77 -24.84 3.47 -47.91
N ILE A 78 -24.92 4.64 -48.55
CA ILE A 78 -24.73 5.94 -47.88
C ILE A 78 -25.76 6.11 -46.76
N GLY A 79 -27.04 5.82 -47.03
CA GLY A 79 -28.11 5.87 -46.04
C GLY A 79 -27.87 4.95 -44.85
N TYR A 80 -27.48 3.70 -45.10
CA TYR A 80 -27.13 2.73 -44.06
C TYR A 80 -25.94 3.19 -43.21
N SER A 81 -24.86 3.69 -43.84
CA SER A 81 -23.67 4.17 -43.14
C SER A 81 -23.96 5.40 -42.25
N VAL A 82 -24.83 6.31 -42.69
CA VAL A 82 -25.27 7.44 -41.87
C VAL A 82 -26.04 6.95 -40.64
N VAL A 83 -26.99 6.03 -40.82
CA VAL A 83 -27.78 5.47 -39.70
C VAL A 83 -26.89 4.69 -38.73
N ALA A 84 -25.97 3.87 -39.24
CA ALA A 84 -25.01 3.13 -38.43
C ALA A 84 -24.06 4.07 -37.66
N GLY A 85 -23.60 5.15 -38.30
CA GLY A 85 -22.81 6.19 -37.66
C GLY A 85 -23.56 6.88 -36.52
N VAL A 86 -24.83 7.25 -36.74
CA VAL A 86 -25.69 7.85 -35.70
C VAL A 86 -25.94 6.88 -34.54
N LEU A 87 -26.24 5.60 -34.81
CA LEU A 87 -26.40 4.57 -33.77
C LEU A 87 -25.10 4.32 -33.00
N GLY A 88 -23.95 4.37 -33.67
CA GLY A 88 -22.62 4.30 -33.05
C GLY A 88 -22.38 5.47 -32.08
N ILE A 89 -22.72 6.69 -32.48
CA ILE A 89 -22.62 7.89 -31.62
C ILE A 89 -23.58 7.76 -30.43
N LEU A 90 -24.83 7.35 -30.67
CA LEU A 90 -25.86 7.23 -29.64
C LEU A 90 -25.51 6.17 -28.60
N SER A 91 -25.03 5.00 -29.02
CA SER A 91 -24.60 3.92 -28.11
C SER A 91 -23.43 4.34 -27.23
N LYS A 92 -22.46 5.08 -27.77
CA LYS A 92 -21.30 5.56 -27.00
C LYS A 92 -21.66 6.73 -26.08
N TYR A 93 -22.61 7.59 -26.47
CA TYR A 93 -23.19 8.62 -25.60
C TYR A 93 -23.94 8.01 -24.40
N LEU A 94 -24.77 7.00 -24.65
CA LEU A 94 -25.45 6.24 -23.59
C LEU A 94 -24.45 5.56 -22.65
N TYR A 95 -23.40 4.94 -23.19
CA TYR A 95 -22.33 4.35 -22.40
C TYR A 95 -21.61 5.38 -21.51
N HIS A 96 -21.35 6.58 -22.02
CA HIS A 96 -20.72 7.65 -21.27
C HIS A 96 -21.63 8.24 -20.20
N LEU A 97 -22.94 8.36 -20.46
CA LEU A 97 -23.92 8.79 -19.45
C LEU A 97 -23.98 7.80 -18.26
N THR A 98 -23.98 6.50 -18.54
CA THR A 98 -24.06 5.47 -17.48
C THR A 98 -22.74 5.26 -16.74
N THR A 99 -21.60 5.39 -17.42
CA THR A 99 -20.27 5.07 -16.87
C THR A 99 -19.53 6.31 -16.34
N GLY A 100 -19.79 7.49 -16.91
CA GLY A 100 -19.12 8.74 -16.51
C GLY A 100 -19.43 9.17 -15.08
N SER A 101 -20.65 8.91 -14.59
CA SER A 101 -21.00 9.15 -13.17
C SER A 101 -20.17 8.26 -12.23
N LYS A 102 -19.96 6.99 -12.59
CA LYS A 102 -19.15 6.05 -11.79
C LYS A 102 -17.70 6.50 -11.73
N ILE A 103 -17.09 6.86 -12.87
CA ILE A 103 -15.69 7.34 -12.93
C ILE A 103 -15.52 8.61 -12.10
N LYS A 104 -16.45 9.57 -12.20
CA LYS A 104 -16.41 10.79 -11.37
C LYS A 104 -16.50 10.49 -9.87
N GLN A 105 -17.36 9.54 -9.47
CA GLN A 105 -17.44 9.09 -8.07
C GLN A 105 -16.17 8.40 -7.60
N GLN A 106 -15.58 7.53 -8.42
CA GLN A 106 -14.31 6.86 -8.13
C GLN A 106 -13.18 7.88 -7.94
N GLN A 107 -13.02 8.83 -8.88
CA GLN A 107 -12.04 9.89 -8.77
C GLN A 107 -12.26 10.75 -7.52
N LYS A 108 -13.51 11.09 -7.19
CA LYS A 108 -13.82 11.84 -5.97
C LYS A 108 -13.40 11.09 -4.71
N ALA A 109 -13.66 9.78 -4.64
CA ALA A 109 -13.25 8.95 -3.52
C ALA A 109 -11.72 8.91 -3.39
N ILE A 110 -11.01 8.72 -4.50
CA ILE A 110 -9.54 8.72 -4.54
C ILE A 110 -8.99 10.06 -4.04
N LYS A 111 -9.48 11.19 -4.57
CA LYS A 111 -9.05 12.54 -4.13
C LYS A 111 -9.27 12.76 -2.63
N GLN A 112 -10.40 12.31 -2.08
CA GLN A 112 -10.68 12.41 -0.64
C GLN A 112 -9.72 11.58 0.21
N ALA A 113 -9.37 10.37 -0.26
CA ALA A 113 -8.42 9.50 0.43
C ALA A 113 -7.00 10.08 0.41
N ILE A 114 -6.55 10.56 -0.76
CA ILE A 114 -5.23 11.22 -0.92
C ILE A 114 -5.13 12.44 0.00
N ALA A 115 -6.18 13.27 0.10
CA ALA A 115 -6.16 14.42 0.99
C ALA A 115 -6.21 14.05 2.49
N ALA A 116 -6.71 12.87 2.84
CA ALA A 116 -6.83 12.47 4.24
C ALA A 116 -5.55 11.84 4.82
N LEU A 117 -4.77 11.14 4.00
CA LEU A 117 -3.57 10.42 4.46
C LEU A 117 -2.46 11.35 5.01
N PRO A 118 -2.12 12.50 4.39
CA PRO A 118 -1.16 13.45 4.97
C PRO A 118 -1.58 13.96 6.35
N LEU A 119 -2.88 14.20 6.55
CA LEU A 119 -3.42 14.61 7.86
C LEU A 119 -3.19 13.54 8.92
N LEU A 120 -3.36 12.26 8.57
CA LEU A 120 -3.07 11.15 9.48
C LEU A 120 -1.57 11.05 9.79
N VAL A 121 -0.70 11.27 8.80
CA VAL A 121 0.76 11.31 8.99
C VAL A 121 1.15 12.39 9.99
N TRP A 122 0.64 13.62 9.83
CA TRP A 122 0.92 14.70 10.78
C TRP A 122 0.39 14.41 12.19
N GLN A 123 -0.79 13.81 12.30
CA GLN A 123 -1.33 13.35 13.59
C GLN A 123 -0.46 12.29 14.25
N VAL A 124 0.04 11.31 13.48
CA VAL A 124 0.96 10.27 13.98
C VAL A 124 2.25 10.89 14.50
N ARG A 125 2.80 11.87 13.79
CA ARG A 125 4.02 12.58 14.21
C ARG A 125 3.82 13.34 15.49
N ASP A 126 2.73 14.10 15.61
CA ASP A 126 2.42 14.83 16.83
C ASP A 126 2.22 13.89 18.03
N LEU A 127 1.50 12.77 17.84
CA LEU A 127 1.37 11.72 18.85
C LEU A 127 2.72 11.10 19.23
N SER A 128 3.62 10.93 18.26
CA SER A 128 4.98 10.43 18.54
C SER A 128 5.75 11.41 19.43
N LEU A 129 5.68 12.72 19.14
CA LEU A 129 6.33 13.77 19.93
C LEU A 129 5.72 13.90 21.33
N ALA A 130 4.40 13.77 21.45
CA ALA A 130 3.71 13.81 22.73
C ALA A 130 4.13 12.66 23.68
N SER A 131 4.52 11.51 23.12
CA SER A 131 4.96 10.35 23.91
C SER A 131 6.40 10.44 24.43
N LEU A 132 7.18 11.42 23.97
CA LEU A 132 8.59 11.60 24.32
C LEU A 132 8.82 12.56 25.49
N THR A 133 9.98 12.44 26.14
CA THR A 133 10.50 13.41 27.11
C THR A 133 10.76 14.76 26.44
N GLU A 134 10.88 15.83 27.22
CA GLU A 134 11.08 17.18 26.68
C GLU A 134 12.33 17.28 25.77
N GLU A 135 13.48 16.78 26.23
CA GLU A 135 14.71 16.76 25.43
C GLU A 135 14.54 15.93 24.15
N ALA A 136 14.05 14.69 24.26
CA ALA A 136 13.85 13.82 23.09
C ALA A 136 12.85 14.40 22.10
N ARG A 137 11.86 15.15 22.59
CA ARG A 137 10.89 15.87 21.75
C ARG A 137 11.56 16.97 20.93
N LYS A 138 12.49 17.73 21.51
CA LYS A 138 13.28 18.75 20.78
C LYS A 138 14.09 18.11 19.66
N TYR A 139 14.87 17.07 19.97
CA TYR A 139 15.67 16.35 18.97
C TYR A 139 14.83 15.76 17.84
N GLN A 140 13.71 15.11 18.19
CA GLN A 140 12.82 14.50 17.20
C GLN A 140 12.11 15.54 16.34
N ALA A 141 11.66 16.66 16.92
CA ALA A 141 11.05 17.76 16.18
C ALA A 141 12.04 18.38 15.19
N ALA A 142 13.27 18.65 15.64
CA ALA A 142 14.33 19.13 14.76
C ALA A 142 14.68 18.12 13.66
N SER A 143 14.66 16.81 13.94
CA SER A 143 14.85 15.79 12.90
C SER A 143 13.77 15.84 11.83
N TYR A 144 12.50 15.99 12.19
CA TYR A 144 11.42 16.15 11.22
C TYR A 144 11.61 17.41 10.36
N LEU A 145 12.01 18.54 10.97
CA LEU A 145 12.29 19.77 10.25
C LEU A 145 13.46 19.61 9.27
N LEU A 146 14.61 19.07 9.71
CA LEU A 146 15.78 18.91 8.86
C LEU A 146 15.55 17.96 7.67
N GLN A 147 14.56 17.07 7.76
CA GLN A 147 14.15 16.17 6.67
C GLN A 147 13.28 16.85 5.59
N GLN A 148 12.73 18.06 5.83
CA GLN A 148 11.81 18.68 4.87
C GLN A 148 12.54 19.34 3.68
N ALA A 149 12.33 18.85 2.46
CA ALA A 149 13.00 19.38 1.27
C ALA A 149 12.83 20.89 1.09
N SER A 150 11.61 21.41 1.32
CA SER A 150 11.22 22.81 1.17
C SER A 150 10.99 23.51 2.52
N LEU A 151 11.90 23.31 3.48
CA LEU A 151 11.85 24.04 4.74
C LEU A 151 12.16 25.53 4.54
N GLY A 152 11.31 26.42 5.04
CA GLY A 152 11.62 27.85 5.09
C GLY A 152 12.87 28.12 5.94
N ALA A 153 13.62 29.17 5.63
CA ALA A 153 14.88 29.48 6.33
C ALA A 153 14.69 29.67 7.86
N GLU A 154 13.53 30.16 8.28
CA GLU A 154 13.15 30.26 9.70
C GLU A 154 12.98 28.90 10.36
N GLY A 155 12.45 27.90 9.64
CA GLY A 155 12.34 26.54 10.15
C GLY A 155 13.71 25.90 10.37
N ILE A 156 14.69 26.21 9.51
CA ILE A 156 16.08 25.74 9.69
C ILE A 156 16.71 26.40 10.91
N GLU A 157 16.49 27.70 11.11
CA GLU A 157 16.93 28.41 12.32
C GLU A 157 16.41 27.72 13.59
N VAL A 158 15.10 27.43 13.63
CA VAL A 158 14.46 26.72 14.75
C VAL A 158 15.09 25.34 14.94
N ALA A 159 15.22 24.55 13.87
CA ALA A 159 15.76 23.19 13.97
C ALA A 159 17.21 23.17 14.47
N VAL A 160 18.06 24.09 13.98
CA VAL A 160 19.46 24.18 14.42
C VAL A 160 19.53 24.68 15.87
N TYR A 161 18.70 25.65 16.24
CA TYR A 161 18.66 26.14 17.61
C TYR A 161 18.23 25.06 18.61
N GLU A 162 17.17 24.30 18.32
CA GLU A 162 16.69 23.22 19.20
C GLU A 162 17.73 22.10 19.41
N LEU A 163 18.66 21.90 18.45
CA LEU A 163 19.71 20.87 18.53
C LEU A 163 20.98 21.34 19.22
N THR A 164 21.28 22.64 19.13
CA THR A 164 22.61 23.18 19.48
C THR A 164 22.57 24.17 20.62
N GLU A 165 21.38 24.74 20.88
CA GLU A 165 21.14 25.88 21.77
C GLU A 165 22.01 27.11 21.44
N ASP A 166 22.60 27.16 20.24
CA ASP A 166 23.46 28.23 19.75
C ASP A 166 22.72 29.12 18.75
N HIS A 167 22.38 30.33 19.20
CA HIS A 167 21.72 31.34 18.38
C HIS A 167 22.58 31.82 17.19
N GLN A 168 23.90 31.89 17.34
CA GLN A 168 24.78 32.34 16.25
C GLN A 168 24.80 31.31 15.13
N LEU A 169 24.98 30.04 15.48
CA LEU A 169 24.99 28.94 14.53
C LEU A 169 23.65 28.83 13.80
N ALA A 170 22.53 28.93 14.52
CA ALA A 170 21.19 28.92 13.95
C ALA A 170 20.95 30.07 12.96
N LEU A 171 21.39 31.29 13.30
CA LEU A 171 21.28 32.45 12.42
C LEU A 171 22.13 32.28 11.15
N GLN A 172 23.30 31.68 11.26
CA GLN A 172 24.13 31.41 10.08
C GLN A 172 23.52 30.31 9.20
N ALA A 173 22.95 29.26 9.78
CA ALA A 173 22.22 28.23 9.04
C ALA A 173 21.05 28.82 8.24
N LYS A 174 20.28 29.74 8.85
CA LYS A 174 19.24 30.52 8.17
C LYS A 174 19.80 31.26 6.95
N ARG A 175 20.92 31.97 7.12
CA ARG A 175 21.55 32.74 6.03
C ARG A 175 22.04 31.84 4.90
N ILE A 176 22.63 30.70 5.24
CA ILE A 176 23.05 29.67 4.28
C ILE A 176 21.85 29.22 3.45
N GLU A 177 20.71 28.93 4.08
CA GLU A 177 19.48 28.53 3.39
C GLU A 177 18.92 29.64 2.48
N VAL A 178 18.88 30.89 2.96
CA VAL A 178 18.43 32.03 2.13
C VAL A 178 19.29 32.16 0.88
N LEU A 179 20.61 32.05 1.01
CA LEU A 179 21.53 32.12 -0.12
C LEU A 179 21.38 30.92 -1.07
N ARG A 180 21.16 29.72 -0.53
CA ARG A 180 20.87 28.50 -1.30
C ARG A 180 19.62 28.66 -2.14
N GLN A 181 18.52 29.12 -1.55
CA GLN A 181 17.25 29.35 -2.23
C GLN A 181 17.36 30.46 -3.29
N ALA A 182 18.20 31.47 -3.06
CA ALA A 182 18.50 32.53 -4.03
C ALA A 182 19.51 32.12 -5.13
N GLY A 183 20.13 30.94 -5.05
CA GLY A 183 21.16 30.47 -5.99
C GLY A 183 22.52 31.17 -5.85
N LEU A 184 22.79 31.84 -4.74
CA LEU A 184 24.01 32.63 -4.49
C LEU A 184 25.13 31.77 -3.87
N PHE A 185 25.54 30.71 -4.57
CA PHE A 185 26.40 29.66 -4.02
C PHE A 185 27.80 30.11 -3.60
N SER A 186 28.45 31.04 -4.31
CA SER A 186 29.78 31.53 -3.90
C SER A 186 29.74 32.23 -2.54
N ARG A 187 28.69 33.03 -2.27
CA ARG A 187 28.53 33.68 -0.97
C ARG A 187 28.14 32.71 0.13
N MET A 188 27.42 31.65 -0.24
CA MET A 188 27.07 30.56 0.67
C MET A 188 28.34 29.81 1.11
N GLU A 189 29.26 29.51 0.20
CA GLU A 189 30.55 28.89 0.51
C GLU A 189 31.38 29.72 1.50
N ASP A 190 31.42 31.05 1.34
CA ASP A 190 32.09 31.93 2.32
C ASP A 190 31.52 31.74 3.74
N LEU A 191 30.20 31.67 3.88
CA LEU A 191 29.54 31.47 5.18
C LEU A 191 29.76 30.06 5.73
N ILE A 192 29.70 29.05 4.87
CA ILE A 192 29.98 27.65 5.26
C ILE A 192 31.39 27.56 5.81
N GLN A 193 32.39 28.15 5.15
CA GLN A 193 33.78 28.17 5.62
C GLN A 193 33.92 28.83 7.00
N GLN A 194 33.20 29.92 7.25
CA GLN A 194 33.21 30.61 8.56
C GLN A 194 32.65 29.74 9.68
N VAL A 195 31.63 28.92 9.38
CA VAL A 195 30.89 28.12 10.36
C VAL A 195 31.45 26.71 10.52
N THR A 196 32.31 26.25 9.59
CA THR A 196 32.77 24.86 9.50
C THR A 196 33.35 24.32 10.81
N VAL A 197 34.15 25.11 11.53
CA VAL A 197 34.78 24.67 12.80
C VAL A 197 33.70 24.40 13.86
N GLN A 198 32.81 25.37 14.09
CA GLN A 198 31.71 25.24 15.04
C GLN A 198 30.76 24.10 14.64
N ALA A 199 30.45 23.98 13.35
CA ALA A 199 29.61 22.91 12.82
C ALA A 199 30.20 21.52 13.07
N ASN A 200 31.52 21.34 12.89
CA ASN A 200 32.19 20.07 13.14
C ASN A 200 32.15 19.69 14.62
N GLU A 201 32.42 20.64 15.54
CA GLU A 201 32.37 20.39 16.98
C GLU A 201 30.98 19.97 17.46
N VAL A 202 29.94 20.65 16.96
CA VAL A 202 28.53 20.30 17.26
C VAL A 202 28.19 18.93 16.67
N ASN A 203 28.60 18.67 15.42
CA ASN A 203 28.32 17.41 14.75
C ASN A 203 28.95 16.23 15.50
N GLU A 204 30.20 16.35 15.95
CA GLU A 204 30.87 15.30 16.75
C GLU A 204 30.14 15.01 18.06
N LYS A 205 29.70 16.05 18.79
CA LYS A 205 28.91 15.89 20.03
C LYS A 205 27.59 15.19 19.76
N LEU A 206 26.87 15.61 18.71
CA LEU A 206 25.56 15.05 18.38
C LEU A 206 25.69 13.61 17.86
N ARG A 207 26.75 13.31 17.10
CA ARG A 207 26.99 12.00 16.48
C ARG A 207 27.20 10.88 17.50
N ALA A 208 27.70 11.19 18.69
CA ALA A 208 27.86 10.23 19.78
C ALA A 208 26.52 9.59 20.22
N ASN A 209 25.44 10.39 20.23
CA ASN A 209 24.12 9.95 20.69
C ASN A 209 23.13 9.73 19.53
N TYR A 210 23.20 10.56 18.49
CA TYR A 210 22.25 10.59 17.37
C TYR A 210 22.97 10.73 16.01
N PRO A 211 23.61 9.68 15.50
CA PRO A 211 24.47 9.76 14.31
C PRO A 211 23.71 10.21 13.05
N GLN A 212 22.50 9.72 12.83
CA GLN A 212 21.70 10.09 11.65
C GLN A 212 21.26 11.56 11.68
N LEU A 213 20.94 12.08 12.87
CA LEU A 213 20.54 13.48 13.05
C LEU A 213 21.73 14.41 12.89
N ALA A 214 22.90 13.98 13.36
CA ALA A 214 24.16 14.66 13.18
C ALA A 214 24.50 14.81 11.68
N ASP A 215 24.40 13.73 10.92
CA ASP A 215 24.59 13.77 9.47
C ASP A 215 23.57 14.72 8.79
N GLN A 216 22.28 14.66 9.18
CA GLN A 216 21.24 15.58 8.66
C GLN A 216 21.54 17.05 8.96
N LEU A 217 21.93 17.37 10.19
CA LEU A 217 22.31 18.72 10.61
C LEU A 217 23.53 19.20 9.80
N PHE A 218 24.53 18.34 9.65
CA PHE A 218 25.77 18.68 8.98
C PHE A 218 25.58 18.95 7.49
N GLU A 219 24.79 18.12 6.80
CA GLU A 219 24.41 18.36 5.40
C GLU A 219 23.69 19.71 5.25
N ARG A 220 22.78 20.04 6.18
CA ARG A 220 22.08 21.33 6.17
C ARG A 220 23.00 22.51 6.41
N LEU A 221 23.96 22.40 7.32
CA LEU A 221 24.98 23.44 7.56
C LEU A 221 25.93 23.61 6.38
N LYS A 222 26.03 22.64 5.47
CA LYS A 222 26.73 22.77 4.17
C LYS A 222 25.84 23.31 3.04
N GLY A 223 24.60 23.68 3.34
CA GLY A 223 23.63 24.12 2.33
C GLY A 223 23.10 22.98 1.45
N ILE A 224 23.21 21.72 1.90
CA ILE A 224 22.70 20.55 1.18
C ILE A 224 21.32 20.21 1.75
N ALA A 225 20.29 20.39 0.93
CA ALA A 225 18.91 20.05 1.28
C ALA A 225 18.53 18.65 0.78
N PRO A 226 17.63 17.92 1.47
CA PRO A 226 17.04 16.69 0.99
C PRO A 226 16.39 16.89 -0.39
N SER A 227 16.66 15.98 -1.30
CA SER A 227 16.11 16.01 -2.66
C SER A 227 14.79 15.23 -2.72
N PRO A 228 13.70 15.82 -3.24
CA PRO A 228 12.44 15.10 -3.46
C PRO A 228 12.61 13.92 -4.41
N GLU A 229 13.49 14.06 -5.41
CA GLU A 229 13.77 13.01 -6.39
C GLU A 229 14.41 11.76 -5.77
N HIS A 230 15.28 11.94 -4.77
CA HIS A 230 15.91 10.82 -4.07
C HIS A 230 14.96 10.17 -3.06
N GLY A 231 14.03 10.95 -2.50
CA GLY A 231 13.12 10.51 -1.45
C GLY A 231 13.82 10.18 -0.14
N ARG A 232 13.08 9.61 0.82
CA ARG A 232 13.59 9.16 2.12
C ARG A 232 13.81 7.65 2.12
N GLN A 233 14.86 7.16 2.77
CA GLN A 233 14.96 5.71 3.01
C GLN A 233 13.81 5.24 3.91
N ARG A 234 13.19 4.11 3.56
CA ARG A 234 12.12 3.53 4.38
C ARG A 234 12.66 2.90 5.66
N SER A 235 11.86 2.99 6.73
CA SER A 235 12.11 2.21 7.93
C SER A 235 12.21 0.70 7.61
N PRO A 236 13.27 0.01 8.04
CA PRO A 236 13.42 -1.42 7.77
C PRO A 236 12.37 -2.22 8.53
N LEU A 237 11.78 -3.23 7.88
CA LEU A 237 10.87 -4.22 8.49
C LEU A 237 9.55 -3.66 9.08
N PHE A 238 9.14 -2.44 8.72
CA PHE A 238 7.90 -1.85 9.27
C PHE A 238 6.65 -2.70 9.00
N ILE A 239 6.52 -3.28 7.79
CA ILE A 239 5.40 -4.16 7.44
C ILE A 239 5.47 -5.44 8.28
N GLU A 240 6.67 -6.01 8.48
CA GLU A 240 6.82 -7.24 9.27
C GLU A 240 6.52 -7.00 10.76
N ARG A 241 6.87 -5.82 11.32
CA ARG A 241 6.45 -5.42 12.67
C ARG A 241 4.94 -5.30 12.78
N ILE A 242 4.28 -4.67 11.80
CA ILE A 242 2.80 -4.58 11.77
C ILE A 242 2.17 -5.99 11.66
N LEU A 243 2.68 -6.85 10.78
CA LEU A 243 2.20 -8.23 10.66
C LEU A 243 2.48 -9.06 11.93
N SER A 244 3.53 -8.73 12.68
CA SER A 244 3.86 -9.39 13.96
C SER A 244 2.93 -8.92 15.07
N ALA A 245 2.64 -7.63 15.12
CA ALA A 245 1.62 -7.05 15.99
C ALA A 245 0.25 -7.71 15.76
N ILE A 246 -0.12 -7.90 14.49
CA ILE A 246 -1.30 -8.66 14.07
C ILE A 246 -1.26 -10.11 14.56
N GLU A 247 -0.11 -10.79 14.41
CA GLU A 247 0.04 -12.20 14.75
C GLU A 247 -0.07 -12.44 16.26
N GLN A 248 0.47 -11.54 17.08
CA GLN A 248 0.47 -11.69 18.54
C GLN A 248 -0.70 -10.98 19.23
N ASP A 249 -1.55 -10.28 18.46
CA ASP A 249 -2.61 -9.41 19.00
C ASP A 249 -2.04 -8.37 19.99
N ASN A 250 -0.83 -7.90 19.70
CA ASN A 250 -0.12 -6.94 20.55
C ASN A 250 0.38 -5.75 19.71
N TYR A 251 -0.28 -4.61 19.89
CA TYR A 251 0.06 -3.36 19.21
C TYR A 251 1.36 -2.69 19.70
N GLU A 252 1.94 -3.14 20.81
CA GLU A 252 3.25 -2.69 21.29
C GLU A 252 4.38 -3.13 20.37
N LEU A 253 4.18 -4.22 19.61
CA LEU A 253 5.18 -4.74 18.66
C LEU A 253 5.39 -3.85 17.43
N MET A 254 4.55 -2.84 17.25
CA MET A 254 4.70 -1.84 16.20
C MET A 254 4.74 -0.43 16.79
N THR A 255 5.56 0.40 16.16
CA THR A 255 5.81 1.79 16.56
C THR A 255 4.89 2.75 15.81
N LEU A 256 4.85 4.02 16.26
CA LEU A 256 4.16 5.06 15.50
C LEU A 256 4.88 5.37 14.17
N ALA A 257 6.20 5.25 14.12
CA ALA A 257 6.97 5.35 12.87
C ALA A 257 6.56 4.27 11.84
N ASP A 258 6.23 3.05 12.29
CA ASP A 258 5.72 2.00 11.39
C ASP A 258 4.36 2.37 10.80
N THR A 259 3.53 3.01 11.60
CA THR A 259 2.21 3.50 11.18
C THR A 259 2.33 4.63 10.18
N GLU A 260 3.26 5.57 10.44
CA GLU A 260 3.60 6.65 9.51
C GLU A 260 3.98 6.08 8.15
N GLU A 261 4.99 5.20 8.10
CA GLU A 261 5.49 4.57 6.86
C GLU A 261 4.40 3.86 6.06
N LEU A 262 3.47 3.19 6.73
CA LEU A 262 2.34 2.56 6.05
C LEU A 262 1.39 3.59 5.42
N PHE A 263 1.12 4.71 6.11
CA PHE A 263 0.31 5.78 5.54
C PHE A 263 0.99 6.44 4.34
N ILE A 264 2.32 6.63 4.40
CA ILE A 264 3.12 7.10 3.26
C ILE A 264 3.00 6.12 2.09
N LEU A 265 3.20 4.82 2.32
CA LEU A 265 3.06 3.79 1.30
C LEU A 265 1.67 3.79 0.65
N ALA A 266 0.62 3.94 1.44
CA ALA A 266 -0.74 3.99 0.92
C ALA A 266 -0.98 5.24 0.05
N LEU A 267 -0.41 6.38 0.46
CA LEU A 267 -0.51 7.65 -0.28
C LEU A 267 0.16 7.51 -1.64
N GLU A 268 1.39 6.99 -1.67
CA GLU A 268 2.17 6.75 -2.88
C GLU A 268 1.41 5.89 -3.90
N LEU A 269 0.89 4.74 -3.45
CA LEU A 269 0.16 3.82 -4.31
C LEU A 269 -1.13 4.43 -4.85
N LEU A 270 -1.82 5.26 -4.06
CA LEU A 270 -2.98 6.03 -4.53
C LEU A 270 -2.57 7.11 -5.54
N CYS A 271 -1.42 7.75 -5.35
CA CYS A 271 -0.85 8.80 -6.20
C CYS A 271 -0.15 8.28 -7.47
N ASP A 272 -0.46 7.07 -7.94
CA ASP A 272 0.08 6.52 -9.21
C ASP A 272 1.56 6.11 -9.17
N ARG A 273 2.19 6.10 -7.99
CA ARG A 273 3.57 5.64 -7.85
C ARG A 273 3.71 4.15 -8.16
N GLU A 274 4.62 3.84 -9.08
CA GLU A 274 5.03 2.47 -9.38
C GLU A 274 6.34 2.12 -8.65
N ILE A 275 6.29 1.17 -7.70
CA ILE A 275 7.48 0.69 -7.01
C ILE A 275 8.10 -0.46 -7.81
N SER A 276 9.21 -0.19 -8.48
CA SER A 276 9.93 -1.19 -9.29
C SER A 276 10.82 -2.08 -8.42
N TYR A 277 10.91 -3.37 -8.76
CA TYR A 277 11.76 -4.33 -8.06
C TYR A 277 12.25 -5.47 -8.95
N LEU A 278 13.32 -6.10 -8.49
CA LEU A 278 13.93 -7.24 -9.17
C LEU A 278 13.36 -8.55 -8.64
N LYS A 279 12.72 -9.30 -9.53
CA LYS A 279 12.29 -10.68 -9.27
C LYS A 279 13.30 -11.65 -9.86
N ILE A 280 13.57 -12.71 -9.10
CA ILE A 280 14.37 -13.83 -9.55
C ILE A 280 13.46 -14.93 -10.10
N GLU A 281 13.71 -15.37 -11.32
CA GLU A 281 13.10 -16.55 -11.94
C GLU A 281 14.17 -17.61 -12.20
N TYR A 282 13.98 -18.80 -11.64
CA TYR A 282 14.91 -19.91 -11.77
C TYR A 282 14.44 -20.91 -12.84
N GLN A 283 15.36 -21.36 -13.69
CA GLN A 283 15.14 -22.48 -14.60
C GLN A 283 15.80 -23.75 -14.01
N GLY A 284 15.04 -24.58 -13.28
CA GLY A 284 15.51 -25.85 -12.68
C GLY A 284 14.69 -26.41 -11.50
N THR A 285 15.10 -27.56 -10.94
CA THR A 285 14.49 -28.20 -9.76
C THR A 285 14.94 -27.52 -8.46
N GLN A 286 14.08 -26.66 -7.89
CA GLN A 286 14.42 -25.85 -6.72
C GLN A 286 13.43 -26.06 -5.57
N ASP A 287 13.28 -27.32 -5.15
CA ASP A 287 12.27 -27.69 -4.18
C ASP A 287 12.43 -26.98 -2.83
N ILE A 288 13.67 -26.62 -2.41
CA ILE A 288 13.89 -25.90 -1.15
C ILE A 288 13.37 -24.47 -1.23
N ALA A 289 13.84 -23.68 -2.20
CA ALA A 289 13.47 -22.28 -2.27
C ALA A 289 11.97 -22.12 -2.53
N LYS A 290 11.39 -22.99 -3.37
CA LYS A 290 9.94 -23.07 -3.57
C LYS A 290 9.21 -23.42 -2.28
N ALA A 291 9.71 -24.39 -1.50
CA ALA A 291 9.11 -24.76 -0.22
C ALA A 291 9.21 -23.66 0.83
N ILE A 292 10.35 -22.97 0.95
CA ILE A 292 10.54 -21.84 1.88
C ILE A 292 9.65 -20.66 1.48
N THR A 293 9.69 -20.25 0.21
CA THR A 293 8.82 -19.16 -0.28
C THR A 293 7.36 -19.50 -0.04
N ARG A 294 6.95 -20.75 -0.33
CA ARG A 294 5.58 -21.18 -0.06
C ARG A 294 5.25 -21.18 1.42
N LEU A 295 6.18 -21.62 2.28
CA LEU A 295 5.99 -21.59 3.74
C LEU A 295 5.79 -20.17 4.26
N GLU A 296 6.62 -19.23 3.81
CA GLU A 296 6.51 -17.81 4.20
C GLU A 296 5.21 -17.18 3.67
N GLU A 297 4.84 -17.44 2.41
CA GLU A 297 3.55 -17.01 1.84
C GLU A 297 2.37 -17.52 2.69
N GLU A 298 2.33 -18.81 2.97
CA GLU A 298 1.22 -19.44 3.71
C GLU A 298 1.18 -18.99 5.18
N ARG A 299 2.34 -18.74 5.80
CA ARG A 299 2.41 -18.13 7.14
C ARG A 299 1.80 -16.74 7.12
N ASN A 300 2.14 -15.95 6.11
CA ASN A 300 1.70 -14.57 6.02
C ASN A 300 0.21 -14.47 5.62
N ASP A 301 -0.28 -15.36 4.75
CA ASP A 301 -1.72 -15.56 4.49
C ASP A 301 -2.49 -15.88 5.78
N TYR A 302 -1.96 -16.80 6.58
CA TYR A 302 -2.53 -17.13 7.90
C TYR A 302 -2.58 -15.91 8.84
N ARG A 303 -1.51 -15.11 8.91
CA ARG A 303 -1.45 -13.87 9.72
C ARG A 303 -2.49 -12.85 9.28
N ILE A 304 -2.61 -12.59 7.97
CA ILE A 304 -3.61 -11.67 7.41
C ILE A 304 -5.03 -12.15 7.68
N SER A 305 -5.31 -13.44 7.47
CA SER A 305 -6.65 -13.99 7.74
C SER A 305 -7.01 -13.92 9.22
N ARG A 306 -6.04 -14.05 10.14
CA ARG A 306 -6.24 -13.86 11.57
C ARG A 306 -6.56 -12.40 11.90
N ALA A 307 -5.77 -11.46 11.35
CA ALA A 307 -6.02 -10.02 11.43
C ALA A 307 -7.44 -9.67 11.01
N LYS A 308 -7.87 -10.24 9.89
CA LYS A 308 -9.19 -10.01 9.31
C LYS A 308 -10.31 -10.50 10.23
N VAL A 309 -10.15 -11.62 10.93
CA VAL A 309 -11.14 -12.07 11.91
C VAL A 309 -11.29 -11.06 13.04
N LEU A 310 -10.17 -10.63 13.63
CA LEU A 310 -10.15 -9.66 14.72
C LEU A 310 -10.74 -8.31 14.30
N SER A 311 -10.31 -7.78 13.15
CA SER A 311 -10.86 -6.59 12.49
C SER A 311 -12.39 -6.63 12.40
N ARG A 312 -12.95 -7.74 11.90
CA ARG A 312 -14.41 -7.87 11.75
C ARG A 312 -15.14 -7.97 13.09
N LEU A 313 -14.53 -8.63 14.09
CA LEU A 313 -15.08 -8.67 15.44
C LEU A 313 -15.08 -7.28 16.07
N LYS A 314 -13.99 -6.52 15.94
CA LYS A 314 -13.91 -5.12 16.41
C LYS A 314 -14.94 -4.23 15.73
N ALA A 315 -15.07 -4.31 14.41
CA ALA A 315 -16.08 -3.57 13.67
C ALA A 315 -17.51 -3.90 14.16
N LEU A 316 -17.79 -5.17 14.43
CA LEU A 316 -19.08 -5.61 14.98
C LEU A 316 -19.30 -5.07 16.41
N THR A 317 -18.32 -5.18 17.30
CA THR A 317 -18.46 -4.67 18.68
C THR A 317 -18.59 -3.15 18.72
N SER A 318 -17.82 -2.43 17.90
CA SER A 318 -17.97 -0.98 17.76
C SER A 318 -19.34 -0.61 17.21
N TYR A 319 -19.87 -1.34 16.23
CA TYR A 319 -21.21 -1.11 15.71
C TYR A 319 -22.30 -1.34 16.77
N LEU A 320 -22.18 -2.40 17.57
CA LEU A 320 -23.12 -2.70 18.65
C LEU A 320 -23.08 -1.64 19.77
N SER A 321 -21.88 -1.12 20.07
CA SER A 321 -21.68 0.01 20.99
C SER A 321 -22.38 1.27 20.45
N LEU A 322 -22.20 1.60 19.16
CA LEU A 322 -22.90 2.73 18.51
C LEU A 322 -24.43 2.60 18.54
N CYS A 323 -24.97 1.38 18.59
CA CYS A 323 -26.40 1.14 18.71
C CYS A 323 -26.92 1.27 20.16
N ASN A 324 -26.06 1.67 21.12
CA ASN A 324 -26.34 1.74 22.55
C ASN A 324 -26.88 0.42 23.14
N VAL A 325 -26.44 -0.72 22.59
CA VAL A 325 -26.90 -2.04 23.04
C VAL A 325 -26.07 -2.53 24.21
N ASN A 326 -24.81 -2.10 24.31
CA ASN A 326 -23.92 -2.42 25.41
C ASN A 326 -23.18 -1.15 25.85
N GLU A 327 -23.53 -0.62 27.02
CA GLU A 327 -22.81 0.51 27.64
C GLU A 327 -21.48 0.06 28.28
N ASP A 328 -21.39 -1.20 28.70
CA ASP A 328 -20.18 -1.80 29.31
C ASP A 328 -19.04 -2.05 28.33
N ILE A 329 -19.25 -1.79 27.03
CA ILE A 329 -18.19 -1.83 26.02
C ILE A 329 -17.83 -0.39 25.68
N HIS A 330 -17.21 0.30 26.63
CA HIS A 330 -16.07 1.09 26.20
C HIS A 330 -15.16 0.11 25.47
N ALA A 331 -14.71 0.46 24.27
CA ALA A 331 -13.79 -0.34 23.50
C ALA A 331 -12.46 -0.41 24.27
N ASP A 332 -12.43 -1.20 25.34
CA ASP A 332 -11.29 -1.31 26.23
C ASP A 332 -10.14 -1.85 25.38
N GLU A 333 -9.13 -1.01 25.37
CA GLU A 333 -7.91 -1.12 24.62
C GLU A 333 -7.23 -2.45 24.98
N GLY A 334 -7.19 -3.41 24.03
CA GLY A 334 -6.50 -4.69 24.22
C GLY A 334 -7.37 -5.91 24.57
N LEU A 335 -8.70 -5.85 24.40
CA LEU A 335 -9.55 -7.02 24.58
C LEU A 335 -9.16 -8.17 23.63
N THR A 336 -8.96 -9.36 24.21
CA THR A 336 -8.70 -10.59 23.43
C THR A 336 -9.85 -10.86 22.46
N ALA A 337 -9.54 -11.46 21.31
CA ALA A 337 -10.56 -11.79 20.32
C ALA A 337 -11.68 -12.73 20.84
N GLN A 338 -11.45 -13.51 21.91
CA GLN A 338 -12.49 -14.30 22.59
C GLN A 338 -13.45 -13.42 23.42
N ALA A 339 -12.93 -12.39 24.09
CA ALA A 339 -13.73 -11.42 24.83
C ALA A 339 -14.61 -10.62 23.85
N LEU A 340 -14.04 -10.17 22.72
CA LEU A 340 -14.79 -9.49 21.66
C LEU A 340 -15.91 -10.37 21.09
N LEU A 341 -15.66 -11.66 20.87
CA LEU A 341 -16.67 -12.59 20.38
C LEU A 341 -17.82 -12.76 21.39
N THR A 342 -17.50 -12.98 22.66
CA THR A 342 -18.50 -13.14 23.73
C THR A 342 -19.37 -11.88 23.84
N SER A 343 -18.71 -10.73 23.83
CA SER A 343 -19.34 -9.42 23.89
C SER A 343 -20.26 -9.17 22.69
N ALA A 344 -19.80 -9.48 21.47
CA ALA A 344 -20.60 -9.36 20.26
C ALA A 344 -21.85 -10.27 20.29
N ILE A 345 -21.71 -11.51 20.77
CA ILE A 345 -22.83 -12.44 20.90
C ILE A 345 -23.86 -11.88 21.88
N ASN A 346 -23.43 -11.39 23.04
CA ASN A 346 -24.32 -10.80 24.05
C ASN A 346 -25.04 -9.56 23.50
N GLY A 347 -24.32 -8.67 22.79
CA GLY A 347 -24.91 -7.50 22.15
C GLY A 347 -25.96 -7.86 21.10
N ILE A 348 -25.69 -8.83 20.22
CA ILE A 348 -26.70 -9.28 19.24
C ILE A 348 -27.93 -9.89 19.95
N GLU A 349 -27.73 -10.59 21.06
CA GLU A 349 -28.85 -11.14 21.83
C GLU A 349 -29.74 -10.07 22.44
N GLN A 350 -29.15 -9.01 23.00
CA GLN A 350 -29.90 -7.89 23.54
C GLN A 350 -30.64 -7.12 22.44
N LEU A 351 -29.97 -6.82 21.33
CA LEU A 351 -30.61 -6.17 20.17
C LEU A 351 -31.77 -7.02 19.60
N ALA A 352 -31.61 -8.34 19.55
CA ALA A 352 -32.68 -9.24 19.13
C ALA A 352 -33.87 -9.24 20.11
N LYS A 353 -33.63 -9.15 21.43
CA LYS A 353 -34.70 -8.97 22.42
C LYS A 353 -35.42 -7.64 22.21
N ASP A 354 -34.69 -6.56 21.98
CA ASP A 354 -35.26 -5.23 21.74
C ASP A 354 -36.11 -5.16 20.48
N VAL A 355 -35.66 -5.79 19.40
CA VAL A 355 -36.47 -5.92 18.17
C VAL A 355 -37.77 -6.67 18.44
N ASN A 356 -37.69 -7.78 19.18
CA ASN A 356 -38.89 -8.55 19.51
C ASN A 356 -39.86 -7.78 20.42
N ASN A 357 -39.34 -7.03 21.40
CA ASN A 357 -40.14 -6.17 22.27
C ASN A 357 -40.82 -5.03 21.48
N ASN A 358 -40.07 -4.35 20.61
CA ASN A 358 -40.63 -3.30 19.74
C ASN A 358 -41.68 -3.86 18.76
N ARG A 359 -41.51 -5.10 18.27
CA ARG A 359 -42.52 -5.77 17.44
C ARG A 359 -43.83 -5.93 18.21
N GLN A 360 -43.77 -6.49 19.42
CA GLN A 360 -44.95 -6.67 20.28
C GLN A 360 -45.64 -5.33 20.63
N LEU A 361 -44.87 -4.25 20.82
CA LEU A 361 -45.42 -2.91 21.04
C LEU A 361 -46.06 -2.34 19.77
N THR A 362 -45.48 -2.59 18.60
CA THR A 362 -46.02 -2.13 17.30
C THR A 362 -47.32 -2.83 16.95
N ASP A 363 -47.43 -4.13 17.26
CA ASP A 363 -48.69 -4.90 17.12
C ASP A 363 -49.83 -4.30 17.98
N ARG A 364 -49.51 -3.57 19.05
CA ARG A 364 -50.48 -2.90 19.94
C ARG A 364 -50.68 -1.43 19.59
N HIS A 365 -49.63 -0.73 19.14
CA HIS A 365 -49.62 0.70 18.90
C HIS A 365 -48.72 1.06 17.69
N ILE A 366 -49.35 1.62 16.64
CA ILE A 366 -48.68 2.03 15.38
C ILE A 366 -47.54 3.04 15.61
N LYS A 367 -47.56 3.83 16.70
CA LYS A 367 -46.53 4.83 17.02
C LYS A 367 -45.11 4.25 17.13
N TYR A 368 -44.95 2.96 17.40
CA TYR A 368 -43.64 2.31 17.55
C TYR A 368 -43.04 1.80 16.24
N THR A 369 -43.73 1.97 15.10
CA THR A 369 -43.28 1.49 13.78
C THR A 369 -41.89 2.03 13.39
N LEU A 370 -41.63 3.32 13.64
CA LEU A 370 -40.33 3.94 13.35
C LEU A 370 -39.19 3.33 14.19
N ASN A 371 -39.41 3.11 15.48
CA ASN A 371 -38.43 2.47 16.37
C ASN A 371 -38.19 1.00 15.98
N LEU A 372 -39.25 0.28 15.58
CA LEU A 372 -39.12 -1.07 15.06
C LEU A 372 -38.30 -1.08 13.76
N GLN A 373 -38.54 -0.14 12.85
CA GLN A 373 -37.78 -0.01 11.60
C GLN A 373 -36.29 0.22 11.87
N GLU A 374 -35.96 1.17 12.74
CA GLU A 374 -34.58 1.47 13.12
C GLU A 374 -33.88 0.26 13.77
N ARG A 375 -34.48 -0.35 14.80
CA ARG A 375 -33.90 -1.51 15.49
C ARG A 375 -33.78 -2.74 14.57
N THR A 376 -34.72 -2.91 13.64
CA THR A 376 -34.66 -3.98 12.63
C THR A 376 -33.48 -3.76 11.68
N GLN A 377 -33.26 -2.53 11.20
CA GLN A 377 -32.09 -2.19 10.37
C GLN A 377 -30.77 -2.38 11.12
N GLN A 378 -30.75 -2.03 12.42
CA GLN A 378 -29.58 -2.26 13.27
C GLN A 378 -29.28 -3.75 13.44
N LEU A 379 -30.31 -4.58 13.69
CA LEU A 379 -30.14 -6.03 13.81
C LEU A 379 -29.69 -6.68 12.51
N GLU A 380 -30.24 -6.24 11.36
CA GLU A 380 -29.80 -6.70 10.05
C GLU A 380 -28.31 -6.41 9.82
N SER A 381 -27.88 -5.17 10.05
CA SER A 381 -26.48 -4.76 9.90
C SER A 381 -25.54 -5.52 10.84
N ALA A 382 -25.95 -5.73 12.10
CA ALA A 382 -25.17 -6.50 13.06
C ALA A 382 -25.03 -7.98 12.65
N LEU A 383 -26.08 -8.59 12.11
CA LEU A 383 -26.03 -9.95 11.58
C LEU A 383 -25.15 -10.07 10.33
N GLU A 384 -25.19 -9.07 9.44
CA GLU A 384 -24.28 -9.01 8.29
C GLU A 384 -22.81 -8.95 8.73
N LEU A 385 -22.47 -8.10 9.70
CA LEU A 385 -21.13 -7.99 10.26
C LEU A 385 -20.69 -9.29 10.95
N TYR A 386 -21.58 -9.95 11.68
CA TYR A 386 -21.32 -11.26 12.27
C TYR A 386 -21.05 -12.34 11.21
N GLU A 387 -21.84 -12.37 10.13
CA GLU A 387 -21.60 -13.28 9.01
C GLU A 387 -20.27 -12.99 8.29
N GLN A 388 -19.86 -11.73 8.19
CA GLN A 388 -18.53 -11.35 7.67
C GLN A 388 -17.41 -11.88 8.57
N ALA A 389 -17.53 -11.74 9.90
CA ALA A 389 -16.56 -12.29 10.86
C ALA A 389 -16.47 -13.81 10.75
N ARG A 390 -17.62 -14.50 10.65
CA ARG A 390 -17.67 -15.95 10.44
C ARG A 390 -17.03 -16.38 9.12
N LYS A 391 -17.30 -15.68 8.01
CA LYS A 391 -16.64 -15.95 6.71
C LYS A 391 -15.13 -15.79 6.80
N ALA A 392 -14.64 -14.76 7.50
CA ALA A 392 -13.21 -14.58 7.77
C ALA A 392 -12.63 -15.75 8.58
N TYR A 393 -13.34 -16.22 9.60
CA TYR A 393 -12.92 -17.38 10.41
C TYR A 393 -12.84 -18.67 9.59
N LEU A 394 -13.83 -18.94 8.73
CA LEU A 394 -13.79 -20.11 7.84
C LEU A 394 -12.61 -20.06 6.87
N LYS A 395 -12.20 -18.87 6.43
CA LYS A 395 -10.98 -18.69 5.63
C LYS A 395 -9.73 -18.97 6.47
N LEU A 396 -9.63 -18.39 7.67
CA LEU A 396 -8.52 -18.64 8.61
C LEU A 396 -8.29 -20.13 8.85
N GLY A 397 -9.35 -20.92 9.04
CA GLY A 397 -9.24 -22.37 9.20
C GLY A 397 -8.63 -23.09 7.99
N ARG A 398 -8.92 -22.64 6.76
CA ARG A 398 -8.31 -23.20 5.53
C ARG A 398 -6.83 -22.81 5.45
N ASP A 399 -6.52 -21.54 5.68
CA ASP A 399 -5.17 -21.02 5.59
C ASP A 399 -4.25 -21.68 6.64
N LEU A 400 -4.76 -21.96 7.84
CA LEU A 400 -4.05 -22.75 8.86
C LEU A 400 -3.69 -24.16 8.37
N VAL A 401 -4.61 -24.83 7.66
CA VAL A 401 -4.34 -26.16 7.10
C VAL A 401 -3.28 -26.08 6.00
N HIS A 402 -3.35 -25.06 5.13
CA HIS A 402 -2.35 -24.84 4.09
C HIS A 402 -0.97 -24.54 4.67
N PHE A 403 -0.90 -23.67 5.68
CA PHE A 403 0.33 -23.38 6.42
C PHE A 403 0.94 -24.64 7.06
N ARG A 404 0.15 -25.46 7.77
CA ARG A 404 0.63 -26.72 8.37
C ARG A 404 1.18 -27.69 7.31
N ARG A 405 0.52 -27.80 6.16
CA ARG A 405 1.00 -28.64 5.05
C ARG A 405 2.31 -28.10 4.45
N ALA A 406 2.42 -26.78 4.28
CA ALA A 406 3.64 -26.15 3.80
C ALA A 406 4.81 -26.36 4.78
N LEU A 407 4.54 -26.24 6.09
CA LEU A 407 5.52 -26.47 7.15
C LEU A 407 6.03 -27.92 7.14
N GLN A 408 5.13 -28.90 7.08
CA GLN A 408 5.50 -30.31 6.98
C GLN A 408 6.34 -30.59 5.74
N ARG A 409 5.94 -30.08 4.57
CA ARG A 409 6.70 -30.25 3.31
C ARG A 409 8.09 -29.65 3.41
N TRP A 410 8.20 -28.44 3.96
CA TRP A 410 9.48 -27.79 4.18
C TRP A 410 10.36 -28.59 5.14
N GLN A 411 9.83 -29.05 6.29
CA GLN A 411 10.56 -29.89 7.24
C GLN A 411 11.09 -31.17 6.57
N HIS A 412 10.28 -31.86 5.78
CA HIS A 412 10.70 -33.06 5.04
C HIS A 412 11.81 -32.77 4.03
N ILE A 413 11.68 -31.69 3.24
CA ILE A 413 12.68 -31.31 2.23
C ILE A 413 13.98 -30.85 2.90
N ALA A 414 13.87 -30.08 4.00
CA ALA A 414 15.00 -29.59 4.78
C ALA A 414 15.80 -30.76 5.36
N GLN A 415 15.13 -31.72 6.02
CA GLN A 415 15.76 -32.92 6.57
C GLN A 415 16.45 -33.77 5.48
N LYS A 416 15.75 -34.05 4.37
CA LYS A 416 16.28 -34.86 3.25
C LYS A 416 17.51 -34.22 2.58
N LYS A 417 17.53 -32.90 2.44
CA LYS A 417 18.66 -32.21 1.80
C LYS A 417 19.78 -31.84 2.75
N GLN A 418 19.52 -31.64 4.05
CA GLN A 418 20.57 -31.53 5.07
C GLN A 418 21.46 -32.79 5.10
N GLN A 419 20.89 -33.96 4.76
CA GLN A 419 21.63 -35.21 4.57
C GLN A 419 22.40 -35.30 3.23
N MET A 420 22.01 -34.55 2.19
CA MET A 420 22.69 -34.55 0.87
C MET A 420 23.73 -33.44 0.70
N LEU A 421 23.64 -32.38 1.50
CA LEU A 421 24.53 -31.20 1.45
C LEU A 421 25.96 -31.46 1.90
N THR A 422 26.26 -32.64 2.45
CA THR A 422 27.62 -33.08 2.74
C THR A 422 28.39 -33.53 1.49
N ASN A 423 27.74 -33.75 0.34
CA ASN A 423 28.37 -34.52 -0.75
C ASN A 423 28.39 -33.91 -2.17
N VAL A 424 27.81 -32.74 -2.47
CA VAL A 424 27.81 -32.25 -3.87
C VAL A 424 28.00 -30.74 -4.00
N GLY A 425 29.14 -30.35 -4.56
CA GLY A 425 29.40 -29.02 -5.11
C GLY A 425 28.67 -28.80 -6.44
N GLY A 426 28.34 -27.53 -6.72
CA GLY A 426 28.13 -27.02 -8.07
C GLY A 426 26.89 -27.47 -8.82
N LEU A 427 25.69 -27.22 -8.28
CA LEU A 427 24.48 -27.20 -9.13
C LEU A 427 24.57 -26.00 -10.10
N LYS A 428 24.71 -26.27 -11.40
CA LYS A 428 24.52 -25.26 -12.46
C LYS A 428 23.11 -24.68 -12.36
N ARG A 429 22.98 -23.35 -12.25
CA ARG A 429 21.71 -22.67 -11.97
C ARG A 429 21.54 -21.51 -12.93
N ASN A 430 20.56 -21.61 -13.82
CA ASN A 430 20.16 -20.48 -14.65
C ASN A 430 19.24 -19.57 -13.83
N ILE A 431 19.70 -18.33 -13.61
CA ILE A 431 19.03 -17.30 -12.83
C ILE A 431 18.67 -16.17 -13.78
N VAL A 432 17.36 -15.96 -13.98
CA VAL A 432 16.85 -14.85 -14.78
C VAL A 432 16.38 -13.76 -13.82
N PHE A 433 16.87 -12.54 -14.04
CA PHE A 433 16.36 -11.36 -13.35
C PHE A 433 15.28 -10.72 -14.22
N THR A 434 14.12 -10.49 -13.63
CA THR A 434 12.99 -9.83 -14.29
C THR A 434 12.57 -8.63 -13.47
N GLU A 435 12.47 -7.48 -14.10
CA GLU A 435 11.93 -6.26 -13.48
C GLU A 435 10.40 -6.36 -13.40
N GLN A 436 9.85 -6.09 -12.22
CA GLN A 436 8.40 -6.01 -11.97
C GLN A 436 8.09 -4.71 -11.23
N SER A 437 6.84 -4.24 -11.26
CA SER A 437 6.42 -3.17 -10.35
C SER A 437 5.18 -3.51 -9.56
N ILE A 438 5.05 -2.81 -8.44
CA ILE A 438 3.88 -2.79 -7.58
C ILE A 438 3.15 -1.49 -7.90
N LYS A 439 1.92 -1.61 -8.37
CA LYS A 439 1.01 -0.48 -8.61
C LYS A 439 -0.42 -0.92 -8.35
N LEU A 440 -1.30 0.06 -8.15
CA LEU A 440 -2.74 -0.17 -8.06
C LEU A 440 -3.40 0.26 -9.35
N ASP A 441 -4.30 -0.56 -9.88
CA ASP A 441 -5.14 -0.16 -11.01
C ASP A 441 -6.23 0.84 -10.57
N LEU A 442 -6.81 1.60 -11.50
CA LEU A 442 -7.82 2.62 -11.20
C LEU A 442 -8.99 2.09 -10.34
N ASP A 443 -9.50 0.90 -10.68
CA ASP A 443 -10.59 0.27 -9.96
C ASP A 443 -10.17 -0.19 -8.55
N GLU A 444 -8.94 -0.66 -8.40
CA GLU A 444 -8.36 -1.06 -7.11
C GLU A 444 -8.17 0.15 -6.19
N LYS A 445 -7.64 1.25 -6.74
CA LYS A 445 -7.53 2.54 -6.03
C LYS A 445 -8.88 3.04 -5.58
N ALA A 446 -9.89 3.01 -6.46
CA ALA A 446 -11.21 3.47 -6.13
C ALA A 446 -11.86 2.61 -5.03
N ALA A 447 -11.67 1.29 -5.07
CA ALA A 447 -12.15 0.38 -4.05
C ALA A 447 -11.47 0.65 -2.70
N LEU A 448 -10.14 0.78 -2.68
CA LEU A 448 -9.35 1.09 -1.48
C LEU A 448 -9.72 2.46 -0.89
N ALA A 449 -9.82 3.48 -1.74
CA ALA A 449 -10.19 4.82 -1.33
C ALA A 449 -11.61 4.87 -0.76
N LYS A 450 -12.56 4.12 -1.33
CA LYS A 450 -13.92 4.02 -0.80
C LYS A 450 -13.93 3.41 0.60
N THR A 451 -13.21 2.30 0.82
CA THR A 451 -13.14 1.66 2.14
C THR A 451 -12.41 2.51 3.16
N LEU A 452 -11.31 3.17 2.77
CA LEU A 452 -10.57 4.07 3.66
C LEU A 452 -11.43 5.27 4.08
N ASN A 453 -12.12 5.91 3.14
CA ASN A 453 -13.01 7.03 3.46
C ASN A 453 -14.19 6.62 4.37
N LEU A 454 -14.67 5.38 4.28
CA LEU A 454 -15.68 4.86 5.20
C LEU A 454 -15.10 4.68 6.61
N LEU A 455 -13.95 4.02 6.73
CA LEU A 455 -13.26 3.88 8.02
C LEU A 455 -13.00 5.24 8.68
N LEU A 456 -12.49 6.21 7.93
CA LEU A 456 -12.22 7.56 8.46
C LEU A 456 -13.48 8.31 8.89
N LYS A 457 -14.62 8.04 8.25
CA LYS A 457 -15.91 8.60 8.69
C LYS A 457 -16.39 7.94 9.98
N GLU A 458 -16.23 6.62 10.09
CA GLU A 458 -16.60 5.86 11.29
C GLU A 458 -15.76 6.28 12.50
N THR A 459 -14.44 6.42 12.34
CA THR A 459 -13.57 6.89 13.42
C THR A 459 -13.91 8.30 13.87
N LYS A 460 -14.17 9.23 12.94
CA LYS A 460 -14.60 10.59 13.28
C LYS A 460 -15.94 10.63 14.02
N ARG A 461 -16.90 9.78 13.63
CA ARG A 461 -18.20 9.68 14.32
C ARG A 461 -18.04 9.16 15.75
N ALA A 462 -17.22 8.13 15.94
CA ALA A 462 -16.95 7.58 17.27
C ALA A 462 -16.28 8.62 18.20
N LEU A 463 -15.35 9.42 17.67
CA LEU A 463 -14.73 10.51 18.44
C LEU A 463 -15.72 11.60 18.86
N ASN A 464 -16.60 12.03 17.94
CA ASN A 464 -17.57 13.09 18.20
C ASN A 464 -18.68 12.70 19.20
N GLN A 465 -18.90 11.41 19.39
CA GLN A 465 -19.94 10.88 20.29
C GLN A 465 -19.43 10.61 21.71
N SER A 466 -18.12 10.72 21.96
CA SER A 466 -17.53 10.61 23.32
C SER A 466 -17.71 11.93 24.08
N PRO A 467 -18.60 12.02 25.08
CA PRO A 467 -19.04 13.30 25.65
C PRO A 467 -18.08 13.89 26.71
N LYS A 468 -16.78 13.52 26.73
CA LYS A 468 -15.90 13.80 27.89
C LYS A 468 -14.47 14.25 27.60
N GLN A 469 -14.14 14.72 26.40
CA GLN A 469 -12.81 15.31 26.18
C GLN A 469 -12.98 16.73 25.64
N GLY A 470 -12.45 17.71 26.39
CA GLY A 470 -12.53 19.14 26.11
C GLY A 470 -11.88 19.54 24.78
N ALA A 471 -11.81 20.83 24.49
CA ALA A 471 -11.41 21.39 23.18
C ALA A 471 -10.04 20.93 22.60
N THR A 472 -9.23 20.17 23.35
CA THR A 472 -8.01 19.47 22.89
C THR A 472 -8.28 18.10 22.24
N ALA A 473 -9.52 17.59 22.25
CA ALA A 473 -9.94 16.25 21.85
C ALA A 473 -10.11 15.98 20.33
N LYS A 474 -9.38 16.69 19.47
CA LYS A 474 -9.39 16.39 18.02
C LYS A 474 -8.33 15.36 17.62
N GLN A 475 -7.50 14.89 18.54
CA GLN A 475 -6.45 13.91 18.28
C GLN A 475 -7.01 12.49 18.42
N LEU A 476 -6.66 11.61 17.46
CA LEU A 476 -6.98 10.19 17.55
C LEU A 476 -6.17 9.56 18.70
N PRO A 477 -6.77 8.71 19.56
CA PRO A 477 -6.02 8.00 20.59
C PRO A 477 -4.97 7.08 19.94
N LEU A 478 -3.84 6.89 20.63
CA LEU A 478 -2.66 6.15 20.13
C LEU A 478 -3.03 4.76 19.60
N LEU A 479 -3.86 4.01 20.34
CA LEU A 479 -4.28 2.69 19.92
C LEU A 479 -5.08 2.74 18.62
N LYS A 480 -5.96 3.73 18.45
CA LYS A 480 -6.83 3.81 17.26
C LYS A 480 -6.04 4.10 15.99
N VAL A 481 -4.97 4.87 16.09
CA VAL A 481 -4.03 5.11 14.98
C VAL A 481 -3.35 3.80 14.56
N LYS A 482 -2.88 3.03 15.55
CA LYS A 482 -2.31 1.70 15.36
C LYS A 482 -3.31 0.71 14.73
N GLU A 483 -4.57 0.73 15.17
CA GLU A 483 -5.64 -0.07 14.55
C GLU A 483 -5.90 0.31 13.09
N LEU A 484 -5.93 1.61 12.78
CA LEU A 484 -6.08 2.09 11.40
C LEU A 484 -4.95 1.59 10.50
N ALA A 485 -3.72 1.51 11.02
CA ALA A 485 -2.59 0.94 10.30
C ALA A 485 -2.82 -0.55 9.97
N VAL A 486 -3.29 -1.34 10.94
CA VAL A 486 -3.61 -2.75 10.72
C VAL A 486 -4.73 -2.92 9.68
N GLU A 487 -5.80 -2.14 9.77
CA GLU A 487 -6.89 -2.17 8.80
C GLU A 487 -6.40 -1.83 7.39
N LEU A 488 -5.60 -0.76 7.27
CA LEU A 488 -5.03 -0.34 6.00
C LEU A 488 -4.10 -1.40 5.41
N THR A 489 -3.33 -2.09 6.26
CA THR A 489 -2.49 -3.23 5.85
C THR A 489 -3.34 -4.33 5.24
N ILE A 490 -4.45 -4.73 5.89
CA ILE A 490 -5.38 -5.75 5.38
C ILE A 490 -6.02 -5.30 4.05
N MET A 491 -6.33 -4.01 3.90
CA MET A 491 -6.92 -3.45 2.68
C MET A 491 -5.93 -3.45 1.50
N LEU A 492 -4.71 -2.97 1.74
CA LEU A 492 -3.65 -2.94 0.72
C LEU A 492 -3.23 -4.34 0.30
N ASP A 493 -3.13 -5.26 1.26
CA ASP A 493 -2.69 -6.63 1.01
C ASP A 493 -3.53 -7.35 -0.05
N LYS A 494 -4.83 -7.04 -0.11
CA LYS A 494 -5.75 -7.59 -1.13
C LYS A 494 -5.29 -7.32 -2.57
N TYR A 495 -4.65 -6.18 -2.82
CA TYR A 495 -4.27 -5.74 -4.16
C TYR A 495 -2.76 -5.89 -4.40
N THR A 496 -1.93 -5.51 -3.43
CA THR A 496 -0.46 -5.50 -3.60
C THR A 496 0.22 -6.76 -3.07
N LYS A 497 -0.47 -7.58 -2.27
CA LYS A 497 0.11 -8.74 -1.57
C LYS A 497 1.27 -8.33 -0.67
N LEU A 498 1.08 -7.30 0.17
CA LEU A 498 2.05 -6.83 1.17
C LEU A 498 2.60 -7.95 2.06
N HIS A 499 1.83 -9.01 2.27
CA HIS A 499 2.22 -10.18 3.03
C HIS A 499 3.33 -10.99 2.32
N SER A 500 3.54 -10.82 1.01
CA SER A 500 4.58 -11.54 0.28
C SER A 500 5.98 -11.03 0.63
N PRO A 501 6.92 -11.89 1.06
CA PRO A 501 8.28 -11.48 1.39
C PRO A 501 9.00 -10.76 0.24
N LYS A 502 8.68 -11.11 -1.01
CA LYS A 502 9.24 -10.48 -2.21
C LYS A 502 8.80 -9.02 -2.32
N ILE A 503 7.50 -8.78 -2.11
CA ILE A 503 6.87 -7.46 -2.15
C ILE A 503 7.37 -6.60 -0.98
N GLN A 504 7.50 -7.17 0.21
CA GLN A 504 8.07 -6.45 1.35
C GLN A 504 9.50 -5.99 1.09
N ARG A 505 10.35 -6.89 0.58
CA ARG A 505 11.75 -6.56 0.24
C ARG A 505 11.83 -5.44 -0.79
N ALA A 506 10.99 -5.51 -1.81
CA ALA A 506 10.84 -4.50 -2.85
C ALA A 506 10.47 -3.14 -2.27
N ILE A 507 9.44 -3.09 -1.42
CA ILE A 507 9.01 -1.85 -0.75
C ILE A 507 10.14 -1.30 0.11
N TYR A 508 10.76 -2.14 0.94
CA TYR A 508 11.84 -1.69 1.81
C TYR A 508 13.07 -1.17 1.04
N SER A 509 13.29 -1.63 -0.20
CA SER A 509 14.44 -1.20 -1.03
C SER A 509 14.14 0.06 -1.82
N SER A 510 12.87 0.44 -1.91
CA SER A 510 12.48 1.70 -2.50
C SER A 510 12.64 2.83 -1.47
N HIS A 511 12.91 4.03 -1.97
CA HIS A 511 12.75 5.24 -1.18
C HIS A 511 11.26 5.56 -1.02
N ALA A 512 10.88 6.27 0.03
CA ALA A 512 9.56 6.84 0.26
C ALA A 512 9.52 8.31 -0.22
N MET A 513 8.34 8.80 -0.57
CA MET A 513 8.11 10.20 -0.88
C MET A 513 8.31 11.08 0.35
N LEU A 514 8.84 12.28 0.14
CA LEU A 514 8.98 13.29 1.18
C LEU A 514 7.64 14.01 1.37
N ILE A 515 6.79 13.46 2.24
CA ILE A 515 5.51 14.09 2.63
C ILE A 515 5.70 15.49 3.23
N ASP A 516 6.88 15.73 3.79
CA ASP A 516 7.27 16.99 4.41
C ASP A 516 7.23 18.23 3.50
N ALA A 517 7.13 18.04 2.18
CA ALA A 517 6.91 19.13 1.24
C ALA A 517 5.43 19.56 1.13
N LEU A 518 4.48 18.82 1.72
CA LEU A 518 3.06 19.15 1.71
C LEU A 518 2.69 20.16 2.79
N GLU A 519 1.92 21.19 2.42
CA GLU A 519 1.46 22.19 3.37
C GLU A 519 0.25 21.70 4.20
N PRO A 520 0.27 21.87 5.54
CA PRO A 520 -0.84 21.49 6.42
C PRO A 520 -2.18 22.18 6.10
N ASP A 521 -2.11 23.47 5.78
CA ASP A 521 -3.28 24.34 5.59
C ASP A 521 -3.77 24.39 4.13
N ALA A 522 -3.10 23.67 3.22
CA ALA A 522 -3.47 23.63 1.82
C ALA A 522 -4.88 23.02 1.60
N SER A 523 -5.56 23.52 0.57
CA SER A 523 -6.86 23.02 0.18
C SER A 523 -6.79 21.54 -0.25
N VAL A 524 -7.95 20.88 -0.28
CA VAL A 524 -8.03 19.47 -0.70
C VAL A 524 -7.48 19.27 -2.13
N GLN A 525 -7.65 20.25 -3.01
CA GLN A 525 -7.18 20.14 -4.40
C GLN A 525 -5.67 20.36 -4.51
N GLU A 526 -5.12 21.33 -3.78
CA GLU A 526 -3.68 21.60 -3.72
C GLU A 526 -2.95 20.38 -3.17
N ARG A 527 -3.35 19.86 -2.00
CA ARG A 527 -2.73 18.66 -1.41
C ARG A 527 -2.75 17.44 -2.31
N VAL A 528 -3.83 17.24 -3.07
CA VAL A 528 -3.89 16.13 -4.04
C VAL A 528 -2.91 16.34 -5.19
N THR A 529 -2.78 17.58 -5.65
CA THR A 529 -1.91 17.93 -6.79
C THR A 529 -0.45 17.81 -6.38
N GLU A 530 -0.07 18.38 -5.24
CA GLU A 530 1.26 18.30 -4.67
C GLU A 530 1.64 16.86 -4.32
N ALA A 531 0.76 16.10 -3.67
CA ALA A 531 1.06 14.71 -3.31
C ALA A 531 1.26 13.81 -4.54
N LYS A 532 0.60 14.12 -5.67
CA LYS A 532 0.84 13.43 -6.95
C LYS A 532 2.19 13.81 -7.54
N ALA A 533 2.51 15.10 -7.60
CA ALA A 533 3.80 15.58 -8.09
C ALA A 533 4.97 14.96 -7.29
N LEU A 534 4.89 15.00 -5.95
CA LEU A 534 5.90 14.41 -5.08
C LEU A 534 6.02 12.90 -5.24
N ALA A 535 4.94 12.19 -5.58
CA ALA A 535 4.99 10.75 -5.80
C ALA A 535 5.60 10.38 -7.16
N GLU A 536 5.42 11.24 -8.17
CA GLU A 536 6.01 11.13 -9.51
C GLU A 536 7.50 11.48 -9.51
N ASP A 537 7.92 12.47 -8.71
CA ASP A 537 9.31 12.94 -8.65
C ASP A 537 10.28 11.89 -8.11
N VAL A 538 9.85 10.99 -7.22
CA VAL A 538 10.75 10.01 -6.59
C VAL A 538 11.25 8.99 -7.61
N GLN A 539 12.56 8.99 -7.83
CA GLN A 539 13.23 8.11 -8.78
C GLN A 539 13.16 6.64 -8.35
N ASN A 540 12.95 5.77 -9.34
CA ASN A 540 13.00 4.32 -9.17
C ASN A 540 14.46 3.82 -9.21
N ASN A 541 15.20 4.01 -8.11
CA ASN A 541 16.55 3.48 -7.99
C ASN A 541 16.54 1.99 -7.62
N LEU A 542 17.08 1.14 -8.51
CA LEU A 542 17.18 -0.31 -8.31
C LEU A 542 18.49 -0.76 -7.65
N SER A 543 19.43 0.14 -7.35
CA SER A 543 20.73 -0.19 -6.75
C SER A 543 20.56 -0.94 -5.41
N ALA A 544 19.81 -0.36 -4.48
CA ALA A 544 19.50 -0.97 -3.19
C ALA A 544 18.69 -2.28 -3.33
N ALA A 545 17.86 -2.39 -4.37
CA ALA A 545 17.14 -3.62 -4.67
C ALA A 545 18.08 -4.73 -5.15
N ALA A 546 19.08 -4.38 -5.97
CA ALA A 546 20.11 -5.30 -6.45
C ALA A 546 21.01 -5.79 -5.30
N GLU A 547 21.45 -4.91 -4.40
CA GLU A 547 22.24 -5.27 -3.22
C GLU A 547 21.48 -6.25 -2.30
N ARG A 548 20.20 -5.97 -2.04
CA ARG A 548 19.38 -6.89 -1.24
C ARG A 548 19.07 -8.18 -1.96
N LEU A 549 18.94 -8.14 -3.29
CA LEU A 549 18.81 -9.35 -4.09
C LEU A 549 20.07 -10.22 -3.92
N ALA A 550 21.26 -9.63 -3.97
CA ALA A 550 22.53 -10.31 -3.76
C ALA A 550 22.60 -11.00 -2.39
N GLN A 551 22.22 -10.28 -1.33
CA GLN A 551 22.12 -10.84 0.02
C GLN A 551 21.16 -12.05 0.06
N ASN A 552 20.03 -11.96 -0.64
CA ASN A 552 19.04 -13.05 -0.70
C ASN A 552 19.52 -14.25 -1.51
N LEU A 553 20.33 -14.04 -2.56
CA LEU A 553 20.96 -15.11 -3.33
C LEU A 553 21.76 -16.02 -2.42
N ILE A 554 22.53 -15.46 -1.48
CA ILE A 554 23.28 -16.25 -0.50
C ILE A 554 22.34 -16.83 0.57
N ARG A 555 21.59 -15.98 1.27
CA ARG A 555 20.81 -16.38 2.46
C ARG A 555 19.76 -17.44 2.17
N PHE A 556 18.95 -17.22 1.13
CA PHE A 556 17.79 -18.04 0.83
C PHE A 556 18.03 -19.02 -0.31
N TYR A 557 18.72 -18.56 -1.35
CA TYR A 557 18.90 -19.35 -2.55
C TYR A 557 20.20 -20.16 -2.57
N ARG A 558 21.09 -19.93 -1.59
CA ARG A 558 22.40 -20.60 -1.46
C ARG A 558 23.20 -20.54 -2.76
N VAL A 559 23.13 -19.40 -3.45
CA VAL A 559 23.89 -19.08 -4.65
C VAL A 559 25.03 -18.18 -4.20
N PRO A 560 26.31 -18.59 -4.37
CA PRO A 560 27.43 -17.71 -4.07
C PRO A 560 27.44 -16.55 -5.05
N LEU A 561 27.84 -15.36 -4.57
CA LEU A 561 28.07 -14.20 -5.43
C LEU A 561 29.42 -14.38 -6.12
N THR A 562 29.41 -14.71 -7.41
CA THR A 562 30.60 -14.74 -8.26
C THR A 562 30.90 -13.32 -8.78
N ASN A 563 32.15 -13.03 -9.14
CA ASN A 563 32.53 -11.73 -9.70
C ASN A 563 31.66 -11.34 -10.91
N GLU A 564 31.28 -12.31 -11.76
CA GLU A 564 30.36 -12.08 -12.88
C GLU A 564 28.98 -11.54 -12.45
N ILE A 565 28.44 -11.98 -11.31
CA ILE A 565 27.15 -11.52 -10.78
C ILE A 565 27.30 -10.10 -10.22
N ILE A 566 28.42 -9.83 -9.54
CA ILE A 566 28.75 -8.51 -8.99
C ILE A 566 28.88 -7.50 -10.13
N ASP A 567 29.71 -7.79 -11.13
CA ASP A 567 29.92 -6.92 -12.30
C ASP A 567 28.62 -6.68 -13.08
N PHE A 568 27.77 -7.71 -13.19
CA PHE A 568 26.44 -7.57 -13.79
C PHE A 568 25.54 -6.61 -12.99
N MET A 569 25.51 -6.73 -11.66
CA MET A 569 24.68 -5.87 -10.82
C MET A 569 25.16 -4.42 -10.81
N VAL A 570 26.47 -4.18 -10.82
CA VAL A 570 27.04 -2.84 -10.90
C VAL A 570 26.77 -2.21 -12.27
N SER A 571 27.02 -2.94 -13.36
CA SER A 571 26.83 -2.40 -14.71
C SER A 571 25.36 -2.18 -15.11
N GLN A 572 24.42 -2.97 -14.59
CA GLN A 572 23.00 -2.87 -14.97
C GLN A 572 22.13 -2.08 -13.99
N TYR A 573 22.47 -2.06 -12.70
CA TYR A 573 21.61 -1.47 -11.65
C TYR A 573 22.33 -0.46 -10.77
N ASP A 574 23.57 -0.09 -11.09
CA ASP A 574 24.37 0.89 -10.33
C ASP A 574 24.52 0.52 -8.85
N ALA A 575 24.65 -0.78 -8.57
CA ALA A 575 24.87 -1.29 -7.21
C ALA A 575 26.28 -0.97 -6.71
N SER A 576 26.45 -0.76 -5.39
CA SER A 576 27.78 -0.51 -4.82
C SER A 576 28.66 -1.77 -4.86
N GLN A 577 29.77 -1.69 -5.59
CA GLN A 577 30.77 -2.77 -5.65
C GLN A 577 31.30 -3.13 -4.25
N GLU A 578 31.61 -2.12 -3.44
CA GLU A 578 32.14 -2.30 -2.07
C GLU A 578 31.16 -3.09 -1.21
N ARG A 579 29.87 -2.74 -1.30
CA ARG A 579 28.81 -3.41 -0.54
C ARG A 579 28.58 -4.85 -1.00
N LEU A 580 28.62 -5.10 -2.31
CA LEU A 580 28.47 -6.45 -2.87
C LEU A 580 29.63 -7.37 -2.48
N ASN A 581 30.87 -6.86 -2.47
CA ASN A 581 32.03 -7.60 -1.99
C ASN A 581 31.92 -7.93 -0.50
N PHE A 582 31.53 -6.95 0.33
CA PHE A 582 31.28 -7.16 1.75
C PHE A 582 30.21 -8.24 2.01
N ILE A 583 29.13 -8.24 1.22
CA ILE A 583 28.06 -9.25 1.30
C ILE A 583 28.61 -10.64 0.91
N ALA A 584 29.42 -10.73 -0.14
CA ALA A 584 29.99 -11.99 -0.61
C ALA A 584 30.89 -12.66 0.44
N GLU A 585 31.62 -11.87 1.23
CA GLU A 585 32.56 -12.34 2.26
C GLU A 585 31.88 -12.70 3.58
N ASN A 586 30.86 -11.94 4.01
CA ASN A 586 30.33 -12.02 5.38
C ASN A 586 28.96 -12.71 5.50
N GLU A 587 28.22 -12.92 4.41
CA GLU A 587 26.89 -13.53 4.49
C GLU A 587 26.91 -15.05 4.52
N VAL A 588 26.07 -15.62 5.39
CA VAL A 588 25.92 -17.07 5.55
C VAL A 588 24.50 -17.54 5.21
N PRO A 589 24.33 -18.78 4.71
CA PRO A 589 23.00 -19.36 4.48
C PRO A 589 22.16 -19.41 5.76
N TYR A 590 20.88 -19.11 5.64
CA TYR A 590 19.96 -19.13 6.80
C TYR A 590 19.83 -20.56 7.38
N SER A 591 19.86 -20.67 8.72
CA SER A 591 19.68 -21.92 9.46
C SER A 591 18.19 -22.22 9.68
N ALA A 592 17.83 -23.50 9.60
CA ALA A 592 16.45 -23.98 9.48
C ALA A 592 15.69 -24.05 10.83
N ASN A 593 15.72 -23.00 11.64
CA ASN A 593 14.97 -22.96 12.90
C ASN A 593 13.72 -22.10 12.76
N PHE A 594 12.59 -22.72 12.46
CA PHE A 594 11.28 -22.08 12.50
C PHE A 594 10.54 -22.50 13.78
N ASN A 595 10.09 -21.53 14.55
CA ASN A 595 9.23 -21.79 15.71
C ASN A 595 7.85 -22.26 15.24
N ASN A 596 7.34 -23.33 15.85
CA ASN A 596 6.00 -23.82 15.61
C ASN A 596 4.98 -22.82 16.20
N LEU A 597 4.09 -22.30 15.35
CA LEU A 597 2.95 -21.50 15.78
C LEU A 597 1.93 -22.40 16.48
N ASN A 598 1.92 -22.35 17.81
CA ASN A 598 0.99 -23.10 18.68
C ASN A 598 -0.09 -22.20 19.30
N THR A 599 -0.55 -21.16 18.60
CA THR A 599 -1.72 -20.40 19.10
C THR A 599 -3.01 -21.06 18.60
N PRO A 600 -3.92 -21.49 19.47
CA PRO A 600 -5.20 -22.05 19.05
C PRO A 600 -6.04 -20.99 18.33
N ALA A 601 -6.61 -21.34 17.18
CA ALA A 601 -7.54 -20.48 16.46
C ALA A 601 -8.86 -20.37 17.25
N ILE A 602 -9.38 -19.15 17.36
CA ILE A 602 -10.67 -18.84 18.01
C ILE A 602 -11.80 -19.43 17.19
N GLN A 603 -12.75 -20.10 17.83
CA GLN A 603 -13.90 -20.70 17.16
C GLN A 603 -15.08 -19.73 17.15
N ILE A 604 -15.47 -19.23 15.96
CA ILE A 604 -16.70 -18.43 15.80
C ILE A 604 -17.87 -19.37 15.49
N PRO A 605 -18.91 -19.45 16.36
CA PRO A 605 -20.04 -20.33 16.14
C PRO A 605 -20.95 -19.88 14.98
N GLU A 606 -21.89 -20.74 14.60
CA GLU A 606 -22.94 -20.39 13.65
C GLU A 606 -23.89 -19.33 14.25
N ALA A 607 -24.40 -18.42 13.41
CA ALA A 607 -25.43 -17.48 13.82
C ALA A 607 -26.66 -18.24 14.31
N LYS A 608 -27.14 -17.93 15.51
CA LYS A 608 -28.28 -18.64 16.12
C LYS A 608 -29.52 -18.45 15.26
N ASN A 609 -30.20 -19.55 14.89
CA ASN A 609 -31.42 -19.52 14.06
C ASN A 609 -32.50 -18.56 14.60
N ARG A 610 -32.59 -18.43 15.94
CA ARG A 610 -33.51 -17.48 16.59
C ARG A 610 -33.34 -16.03 16.12
N TRP A 611 -32.12 -15.56 15.87
CA TRP A 611 -31.87 -14.18 15.44
C TRP A 611 -32.45 -13.92 14.05
N LYS A 612 -32.29 -14.89 13.14
CA LYS A 612 -32.85 -14.83 11.78
C LYS A 612 -34.38 -14.85 11.79
N ILE A 613 -34.98 -15.68 12.65
CA ILE A 613 -36.43 -15.75 12.83
C ILE A 613 -36.99 -14.42 13.37
N ILE A 614 -36.33 -13.81 14.36
CA ILE A 614 -36.74 -12.51 14.92
C ILE A 614 -36.69 -11.42 13.85
N LEU A 615 -35.61 -11.36 13.06
CA LEU A 615 -35.48 -10.40 11.97
C LEU A 615 -36.58 -10.59 10.91
N PHE A 616 -36.83 -11.83 10.50
CA PHE A 616 -37.89 -12.15 9.53
C PHE A 616 -39.27 -11.71 10.02
N ASN A 617 -39.60 -12.01 11.27
CA ASN A 617 -40.88 -11.62 11.86
C ASN A 617 -41.02 -10.10 11.98
N ALA A 618 -39.96 -9.38 12.35
CA ALA A 618 -39.98 -7.92 12.42
C ALA A 618 -40.21 -7.28 11.05
N LYS A 619 -39.53 -7.76 10.00
CA LYS A 619 -39.75 -7.32 8.61
C LYS A 619 -41.18 -7.59 8.13
N ARG A 620 -41.73 -8.75 8.48
CA ARG A 620 -43.13 -9.08 8.19
C ARG A 620 -44.10 -8.11 8.86
N THR A 621 -43.91 -7.82 10.14
CA THR A 621 -44.74 -6.82 10.84
C THR A 621 -44.62 -5.46 10.17
N LEU A 622 -43.41 -5.00 9.84
CA LEU A 622 -43.22 -3.72 9.13
C LEU A 622 -43.93 -3.69 7.77
N SER A 623 -43.93 -4.79 7.01
CA SER A 623 -44.64 -4.87 5.72
C SER A 623 -46.17 -4.81 5.82
N LEU A 624 -46.74 -5.05 7.00
CA LEU A 624 -48.18 -4.92 7.24
C LEU A 624 -48.61 -3.47 7.55
N TYR A 625 -47.66 -2.63 7.95
CA TYR A 625 -47.87 -1.23 8.35
C TYR A 625 -47.19 -0.22 7.42
N SER A 626 -46.52 -0.69 6.35
CA SER A 626 -46.00 0.09 5.22
C SER A 626 -47.03 0.22 4.11
#